data_AF-A0A9N9NQ88-F1
#
_entry.id   AF-A0A9N9NQ88-F1
#
_cell.length_a   1.000
_cell.length_b   1.000
_cell.length_c   1.000
_cell.angle_alpha   90.00
_cell.angle_beta   90.00
_cell.angle_gamma   90.00
#
_symmetry.space_group_name_H-M   'P 1'
#
loop_
_entity.id
_entity.type
_entity.pdbx_description
1 polymer ?
#
loop_
_entity_poly.entity_id
_entity_poly.type
_entity_poly.pdbx_seq_one_letter_code
_entity_poly.pdbx_strand_id
1 'polypeptide(L)'
;MPTDDGKEEREEGESFTIDYVENTLHLINAAGEAVQPFLPLITCVTGIINEIVYVYDNAKYNLKICNSLMDRVNAAEAAIKTLKRRKTENEKNFQNEGYYKTFLRFIDILKRIRNFIKDVSTLQSYKRVFNANTIRKKFEELINEFEVTMRDLHFAMAVTNEDQRKLDQQGLESDIAEMMNFLEKIEGNIIDQNKAINTVIQEVKIIKNQLDTSTIPDNIKKMKSHEIKPSELQDPPHGKSDDARGRVTKKIYKVHDVACKIVAISDDDNRSQAELARYQAQLAILRKLRDSPNILKFYGISKISRSQVIVLEWAELGSLREL
;
A
#
# COMPACT_ATOMS: atom_id res chain seq x y z
N MET A 1 -31.07 -47.08 -81.90
CA MET A 1 -30.14 -48.10 -81.35
C MET A 1 -28.74 -47.74 -81.81
N PRO A 2 -27.71 -48.02 -81.00
CA PRO A 2 -26.88 -47.11 -80.20
C PRO A 2 -25.67 -46.49 -80.93
N THR A 3 -25.08 -45.43 -80.35
CA THR A 3 -23.64 -45.05 -80.22
C THR A 3 -23.61 -43.65 -79.58
N ASP A 4 -23.24 -43.49 -78.30
CA ASP A 4 -21.88 -43.34 -77.76
C ASP A 4 -21.15 -42.12 -78.32
N ASP A 5 -21.13 -41.04 -77.54
CA ASP A 5 -20.12 -39.99 -77.58
C ASP A 5 -19.87 -39.50 -76.15
N GLY A 6 -18.61 -39.59 -75.74
CA GLY A 6 -18.16 -39.41 -74.37
C GLY A 6 -17.82 -37.98 -73.98
N LYS A 7 -17.88 -37.78 -72.66
CA LYS A 7 -17.05 -36.93 -71.79
C LYS A 7 -16.70 -35.50 -72.24
N GLU A 8 -17.18 -34.54 -71.44
CA GLU A 8 -16.31 -33.46 -70.96
C GLU A 8 -16.67 -33.13 -69.49
N GLU A 9 -15.68 -33.33 -68.61
CA GLU A 9 -15.72 -33.06 -67.18
C GLU A 9 -15.84 -31.56 -66.91
N ARG A 10 -16.71 -31.16 -65.98
CA ARG A 10 -16.57 -29.90 -65.23
C ARG A 10 -16.82 -30.17 -63.75
N GLU A 11 -15.76 -30.61 -63.07
CA GLU A 11 -15.59 -30.38 -61.63
C GLU A 11 -14.94 -29.00 -61.46
N GLU A 12 -15.74 -27.95 -61.42
CA GLU A 12 -15.35 -26.65 -60.85
C GLU A 12 -16.24 -26.43 -59.63
N GLY A 13 -15.78 -26.89 -58.47
CA GLY A 13 -16.62 -26.81 -57.28
C GLY A 13 -16.03 -27.20 -55.93
N GLU A 14 -14.71 -27.30 -55.74
CA GLU A 14 -14.17 -27.69 -54.41
C GLU A 14 -12.81 -27.06 -54.01
N SER A 15 -12.32 -26.07 -54.76
CA SER A 15 -11.04 -25.39 -54.45
C SER A 15 -11.18 -24.18 -53.50
N PHE A 16 -12.39 -23.64 -53.29
CA PHE A 16 -12.54 -22.34 -52.61
C PHE A 16 -12.63 -22.39 -51.08
N THR A 17 -12.80 -23.57 -50.47
CA THR A 17 -13.04 -23.74 -49.03
C THR A 17 -11.86 -24.37 -48.27
N ILE A 18 -11.05 -25.22 -48.93
CA ILE A 18 -9.94 -25.93 -48.28
C ILE A 18 -8.76 -24.99 -48.04
N ASP A 19 -8.33 -24.23 -49.06
CA ASP A 19 -7.22 -23.27 -48.95
C ASP A 19 -7.48 -22.16 -47.91
N TYR A 20 -8.73 -21.72 -47.77
CA TYR A 20 -9.10 -20.70 -46.80
C TYR A 20 -9.05 -21.23 -45.37
N VAL A 21 -9.52 -22.46 -45.14
CA VAL A 21 -9.52 -23.10 -43.82
C VAL A 21 -8.09 -23.47 -43.40
N GLU A 22 -7.27 -24.01 -44.31
CA GLU A 22 -5.85 -24.32 -44.04
C GLU A 22 -5.04 -23.05 -43.74
N ASN A 23 -5.21 -21.99 -44.52
CA ASN A 23 -4.56 -20.70 -44.24
C ASN A 23 -5.02 -20.11 -42.90
N THR A 24 -6.31 -20.20 -42.57
CA THR A 24 -6.83 -19.72 -41.28
C THR A 24 -6.25 -20.52 -40.11
N LEU A 25 -6.15 -21.84 -40.23
CA LEU A 25 -5.57 -22.71 -39.21
C LEU A 25 -4.06 -22.44 -39.02
N HIS A 26 -3.34 -22.26 -40.12
CA HIS A 26 -1.90 -21.94 -40.10
C HIS A 26 -1.64 -20.57 -39.44
N LEU A 27 -2.46 -19.56 -39.74
CA LEU A 27 -2.40 -18.24 -39.10
C LEU A 27 -2.67 -18.32 -37.58
N ILE A 28 -3.65 -19.14 -37.15
CA ILE A 28 -3.93 -19.35 -35.72
C ILE A 28 -2.73 -20.02 -35.03
N ASN A 29 -2.09 -20.98 -35.69
CA ASN A 29 -0.95 -21.70 -35.13
C ASN A 29 0.29 -20.81 -35.03
N ALA A 30 0.60 -20.04 -36.09
CA ALA A 30 1.72 -19.09 -36.11
C ALA A 30 1.55 -17.94 -35.08
N ALA A 31 0.34 -17.42 -34.93
CA ALA A 31 0.02 -16.46 -33.87
C ALA A 31 0.17 -17.07 -32.46
N GLY A 32 -0.22 -18.34 -32.30
CA GLY A 32 -0.05 -19.09 -31.06
C GLY A 32 1.41 -19.23 -30.64
N GLU A 33 2.31 -19.51 -31.59
CA GLU A 33 3.75 -19.63 -31.39
C GLU A 33 4.42 -18.28 -31.12
N ALA A 34 4.09 -17.24 -31.90
CA ALA A 34 4.66 -15.90 -31.75
C ALA A 34 4.35 -15.26 -30.38
N VAL A 35 3.19 -15.57 -29.78
CA VAL A 35 2.79 -15.04 -28.47
C VAL A 35 3.54 -15.66 -27.30
N GLN A 36 4.09 -16.88 -27.44
CA GLN A 36 4.66 -17.63 -26.32
C GLN A 36 5.69 -16.84 -25.49
N PRO A 37 6.64 -16.10 -26.09
CA PRO A 37 7.61 -15.30 -25.33
C PRO A 37 6.99 -14.15 -24.54
N PHE A 38 5.81 -13.68 -24.93
CA PHE A 38 5.10 -12.57 -24.26
C PHE A 38 4.22 -13.05 -23.11
N LEU A 39 3.83 -14.32 -23.04
CA LEU A 39 2.96 -14.82 -21.96
C LEU A 39 3.54 -14.59 -20.55
N PRO A 40 4.84 -14.83 -20.29
CA PRO A 40 5.45 -14.50 -18.99
C PRO A 40 5.46 -13.00 -18.73
N LEU A 41 5.73 -12.19 -19.75
CA LEU A 41 5.77 -10.72 -19.63
C LEU A 41 4.39 -10.15 -19.29
N ILE A 42 3.36 -10.60 -19.99
CA ILE A 42 1.96 -10.24 -19.76
C ILE A 42 1.52 -10.62 -18.33
N THR A 43 1.94 -11.79 -17.86
CA THR A 43 1.69 -12.25 -16.49
C THR A 43 2.39 -11.36 -15.47
N CYS A 44 3.65 -11.01 -15.73
CA CYS A 44 4.42 -10.07 -14.91
C CYS A 44 3.73 -8.71 -14.81
N VAL A 45 3.28 -8.14 -15.94
CA VAL A 45 2.52 -6.89 -15.95
C VAL A 45 1.25 -6.98 -15.10
N THR A 46 0.48 -8.05 -15.26
CA THR A 46 -0.75 -8.26 -14.48
C THR A 46 -0.46 -8.29 -12.98
N GLY A 47 0.63 -8.98 -12.58
CA GLY A 47 1.06 -9.01 -11.18
C GLY A 47 1.46 -7.64 -10.64
N ILE A 48 2.27 -6.88 -11.39
CA ILE A 48 2.69 -5.53 -10.99
C ILE A 48 1.49 -4.59 -10.84
N ILE A 49 0.51 -4.66 -11.74
CA ILE A 49 -0.71 -3.85 -11.64
C ILE A 49 -1.45 -4.14 -10.33
N ASN A 50 -1.62 -5.41 -9.96
CA ASN A 50 -2.26 -5.79 -8.70
C ASN A 50 -1.49 -5.27 -7.48
N GLU A 51 -0.16 -5.28 -7.53
CA GLU A 51 0.67 -4.70 -6.47
C GLU A 51 0.52 -3.17 -6.40
N ILE A 52 0.41 -2.49 -7.54
CA ILE A 52 0.15 -1.05 -7.57
C ILE A 52 -1.20 -0.74 -6.94
N VAL A 53 -2.26 -1.46 -7.32
CA VAL A 53 -3.61 -1.33 -6.72
C VAL A 53 -3.52 -1.47 -5.21
N TYR A 54 -2.82 -2.49 -4.71
CA TYR A 54 -2.64 -2.70 -3.27
C TYR A 54 -1.93 -1.52 -2.59
N VAL A 55 -0.84 -1.00 -3.16
CA VAL A 55 -0.13 0.15 -2.59
C VAL A 55 -1.01 1.41 -2.61
N TYR A 56 -1.73 1.63 -3.71
CA TYR A 56 -2.66 2.74 -3.89
C TYR A 56 -3.81 2.71 -2.87
N ASP A 57 -4.46 1.56 -2.66
CA ASP A 57 -5.56 1.40 -1.70
C ASP A 57 -5.13 1.68 -0.26
N ASN A 58 -3.83 1.54 0.03
CA ASN A 58 -3.24 1.81 1.34
C ASN A 58 -2.59 3.21 1.44
N ALA A 59 -2.68 4.03 0.39
CA ALA A 59 -2.14 5.38 0.36
C ALA A 59 -2.88 6.30 1.32
N LYS A 60 -2.13 7.15 2.05
CA LYS A 60 -2.70 8.11 3.01
C LYS A 60 -2.40 9.56 2.67
N TYR A 61 -1.54 9.77 1.69
CA TYR A 61 -0.86 11.02 1.43
C TYR A 61 -0.65 11.16 -0.08
N ASN A 62 -0.47 12.40 -0.55
CA ASN A 62 -0.23 12.71 -1.96
C ASN A 62 -1.22 11.98 -2.89
N LEU A 63 -2.50 12.04 -2.55
CA LEU A 63 -3.52 11.26 -3.23
C LEU A 63 -3.74 11.72 -4.67
N LYS A 64 -3.54 13.00 -4.99
CA LYS A 64 -3.72 13.50 -6.37
C LYS A 64 -2.60 12.98 -7.29
N ILE A 65 -1.36 12.93 -6.79
CA ILE A 65 -0.22 12.27 -7.46
C ILE A 65 -0.51 10.78 -7.63
N CYS A 66 -0.99 10.12 -6.58
CA CYS A 66 -1.32 8.69 -6.64
C CYS A 66 -2.44 8.40 -7.64
N ASN A 67 -3.51 9.20 -7.66
CA ASN A 67 -4.64 9.07 -8.58
C ASN A 67 -4.17 9.21 -10.03
N SER A 68 -3.37 10.24 -10.32
CA SER A 68 -2.84 10.49 -11.67
C SER A 68 -2.02 9.32 -12.22
N LEU A 69 -1.22 8.67 -11.37
CA LEU A 69 -0.46 7.48 -11.75
C LEU A 69 -1.36 6.24 -11.85
N MET A 70 -2.38 6.15 -11.00
CA MET A 70 -3.34 5.04 -11.02
C MET A 70 -4.21 5.07 -12.28
N ASP A 71 -4.61 6.24 -12.77
CA ASP A 71 -5.34 6.40 -14.04
C ASP A 71 -4.54 5.84 -15.22
N ARG A 72 -3.22 6.07 -15.22
CA ARG A 72 -2.29 5.48 -16.20
C ARG A 72 -2.20 3.97 -16.05
N VAL A 73 -2.11 3.46 -14.83
CA VAL A 73 -2.09 2.02 -14.55
C VAL A 73 -3.38 1.34 -15.00
N ASN A 74 -4.53 2.00 -14.84
CA ASN A 74 -5.82 1.52 -15.35
C ASN A 74 -5.84 1.47 -16.89
N ALA A 75 -5.27 2.48 -17.56
CA ALA A 75 -5.13 2.48 -19.01
C ALA A 75 -4.22 1.33 -19.50
N ALA A 76 -3.10 1.09 -18.80
CA ALA A 76 -2.22 -0.05 -19.02
C ALA A 76 -2.95 -1.38 -18.85
N GLU A 77 -3.76 -1.53 -17.79
CA GLU A 77 -4.54 -2.74 -17.54
C GLU A 77 -5.54 -3.00 -18.68
N ALA A 78 -6.26 -1.97 -19.11
CA ALA A 78 -7.20 -2.06 -20.23
C ALA A 78 -6.51 -2.44 -21.55
N ALA A 79 -5.32 -1.89 -21.80
CA ALA A 79 -4.51 -2.22 -22.97
C ALA A 79 -4.07 -3.69 -22.96
N ILE A 80 -3.59 -4.19 -21.81
CA ILE A 80 -3.19 -5.60 -21.66
C ILE A 80 -4.38 -6.55 -21.80
N LYS A 81 -5.55 -6.19 -21.26
CA LYS A 81 -6.79 -6.96 -21.46
C LYS A 81 -7.16 -7.04 -22.95
N THR A 82 -7.05 -5.92 -23.67
CA THR A 82 -7.26 -5.89 -25.12
C THR A 82 -6.24 -6.75 -25.87
N LEU A 83 -4.95 -6.62 -25.55
CA LEU A 83 -3.88 -7.39 -26.19
C LEU A 83 -4.04 -8.90 -25.99
N LYS A 84 -4.44 -9.32 -24.78
CA LYS A 84 -4.74 -10.74 -24.49
C LYS A 84 -5.90 -11.29 -25.31
N ARG A 85 -6.92 -10.46 -25.59
CA ARG A 85 -8.10 -10.84 -26.37
C ARG A 85 -7.83 -10.87 -27.87
N ARG A 86 -7.00 -9.95 -28.36
CA ARG A 86 -6.71 -9.74 -29.78
C ARG A 86 -5.32 -10.24 -30.18
N LYS A 87 -5.03 -11.50 -29.84
CA LYS A 87 -3.69 -12.08 -30.04
C LYS A 87 -3.36 -12.27 -31.52
N THR A 88 -4.31 -12.76 -32.29
CA THR A 88 -4.15 -13.02 -33.73
C THR A 88 -3.94 -11.71 -34.50
N GLU A 89 -4.69 -10.66 -34.16
CA GLU A 89 -4.55 -9.34 -34.79
C GLU A 89 -3.22 -8.64 -34.44
N ASN A 90 -2.52 -9.10 -33.41
CA ASN A 90 -1.23 -8.56 -32.97
C ASN A 90 -0.03 -9.47 -33.31
N GLU A 91 -0.23 -10.54 -34.08
CA GLU A 91 0.82 -11.51 -34.42
C GLU A 91 2.11 -10.85 -34.96
N LYS A 92 1.97 -9.90 -35.90
CA LYS A 92 3.12 -9.16 -36.47
C LYS A 92 3.92 -8.40 -35.41
N ASN A 93 3.24 -7.89 -34.38
CA ASN A 93 3.89 -7.21 -33.26
C ASN A 93 4.64 -8.22 -32.38
N PHE A 94 4.07 -9.41 -32.15
CA PHE A 94 4.72 -10.46 -31.36
C PHE A 94 5.96 -11.05 -32.04
N GLN A 95 6.04 -10.99 -33.37
CA GLN A 95 7.25 -11.38 -34.11
C GLN A 95 8.33 -10.28 -34.12
N ASN A 96 8.03 -9.07 -33.63
CA ASN A 96 8.93 -7.92 -33.68
C ASN A 96 9.80 -7.82 -32.41
N GLU A 97 11.12 -7.92 -32.57
CA GLU A 97 12.08 -7.82 -31.45
C GLU A 97 12.05 -6.44 -30.77
N GLY A 98 11.87 -5.37 -31.54
CA GLY A 98 11.69 -4.01 -31.02
C GLY A 98 10.46 -3.90 -30.13
N TYR A 99 9.34 -4.48 -30.55
CA TYR A 99 8.11 -4.54 -29.76
C TYR A 99 8.33 -5.30 -28.44
N TYR A 100 9.07 -6.41 -28.47
CA TYR A 100 9.46 -7.14 -27.27
C TYR A 100 10.29 -6.29 -26.30
N LYS A 101 11.30 -5.56 -26.79
CA LYS A 101 12.12 -4.63 -25.98
C LYS A 101 11.28 -3.51 -25.38
N THR A 102 10.36 -2.94 -26.15
CA THR A 102 9.41 -1.93 -25.65
C THR A 102 8.51 -2.50 -24.56
N PHE A 103 8.10 -3.77 -24.66
CA PHE A 103 7.32 -4.43 -23.62
C PHE A 103 8.12 -4.65 -22.33
N LEU A 104 9.42 -4.95 -22.42
CA LEU A 104 10.30 -5.00 -21.24
C LEU A 104 10.44 -3.63 -20.57
N ARG A 105 10.58 -2.56 -21.36
CA ARG A 105 10.59 -1.17 -20.85
C ARG A 105 9.28 -0.83 -20.15
N PHE A 106 8.15 -1.26 -20.69
CA PHE A 106 6.83 -1.07 -20.08
C PHE A 106 6.73 -1.72 -18.70
N ILE A 107 7.26 -2.93 -18.54
CA ILE A 107 7.36 -3.60 -17.23
C ILE A 107 8.20 -2.78 -16.24
N ASP A 108 9.35 -2.26 -16.68
CA ASP A 108 10.22 -1.44 -15.83
C ASP A 108 9.52 -0.16 -15.35
N ILE A 109 8.83 0.54 -16.26
CA ILE A 109 8.09 1.75 -15.94
C ILE A 109 6.99 1.46 -14.91
N LEU A 110 6.22 0.37 -15.06
CA LEU A 110 5.20 0.00 -14.07
C LEU A 110 5.81 -0.31 -12.70
N LYS A 111 6.97 -0.98 -12.63
CA LYS A 111 7.69 -1.22 -11.36
C LYS A 111 8.14 0.10 -10.72
N ARG A 112 8.64 1.05 -11.53
CA ARG A 112 9.04 2.37 -11.05
C ARG A 112 7.84 3.19 -10.55
N ILE A 113 6.70 3.14 -11.25
CA ILE A 113 5.43 3.73 -10.81
C ILE A 113 5.01 3.14 -9.46
N ARG A 114 4.98 1.80 -9.32
CA ARG A 114 4.66 1.11 -8.05
C ARG A 114 5.52 1.62 -6.89
N ASN A 115 6.83 1.67 -7.10
CA ASN A 115 7.78 2.13 -6.09
C ASN A 115 7.56 3.61 -5.75
N PHE A 116 7.34 4.45 -6.76
CA PHE A 116 7.11 5.87 -6.54
C PHE A 116 5.81 6.13 -5.78
N ILE A 117 4.70 5.45 -6.13
CA ILE A 117 3.44 5.53 -5.36
C ILE A 117 3.69 5.12 -3.91
N LYS A 118 4.40 4.02 -3.66
CA LYS A 118 4.75 3.57 -2.30
C LYS A 118 5.54 4.63 -1.53
N ASP A 119 6.49 5.27 -2.20
CA ASP A 119 7.29 6.30 -1.60
C ASP A 119 6.42 7.52 -1.27
N VAL A 120 5.73 8.12 -2.24
CA VAL A 120 4.98 9.37 -2.00
C VAL A 120 3.74 9.20 -1.13
N SER A 121 3.20 7.98 -0.99
CA SER A 121 1.97 7.74 -0.23
C SER A 121 2.15 7.51 1.27
N THR A 122 3.39 7.53 1.80
CA THR A 122 3.69 7.19 3.20
C THR A 122 4.48 8.27 3.94
N LEU A 123 4.19 8.43 5.24
CA LEU A 123 4.82 9.44 6.11
C LEU A 123 6.35 9.23 6.28
N GLN A 124 6.83 7.98 6.18
CA GLN A 124 8.26 7.68 6.31
C GLN A 124 9.07 8.32 5.18
N SER A 125 8.49 8.44 4.00
CA SER A 125 9.11 9.08 2.83
C SER A 125 9.10 10.60 2.93
N TYR A 126 8.06 11.20 3.52
CA TYR A 126 7.99 12.64 3.79
C TYR A 126 9.24 13.16 4.53
N LYS A 127 9.80 12.35 5.43
CA LYS A 127 10.99 12.71 6.23
C LYS A 127 12.34 12.40 5.58
N ARG A 128 12.37 11.54 4.55
CA ARG A 128 13.61 10.91 4.06
C ARG A 128 14.21 11.58 2.82
N VAL A 129 14.06 12.89 2.64
CA VAL A 129 14.65 13.66 1.51
C VAL A 129 13.80 13.68 0.22
N PHE A 130 12.49 13.96 0.31
CA PHE A 130 11.73 14.38 -0.87
C PHE A 130 11.74 15.91 -0.98
N ASN A 131 12.75 16.43 -1.65
CA ASN A 131 12.70 17.77 -2.21
C ASN A 131 11.51 17.83 -3.18
N ALA A 132 10.67 18.88 -3.10
CA ALA A 132 9.57 19.14 -4.03
C ALA A 132 10.02 18.97 -5.49
N ASN A 133 11.23 19.44 -5.82
CA ASN A 133 11.80 19.33 -7.16
C ASN A 133 12.08 17.87 -7.57
N THR A 134 12.46 17.01 -6.62
CA THR A 134 12.67 15.58 -6.88
C THR A 134 11.35 14.86 -7.11
N ILE A 135 10.29 15.18 -6.35
CA ILE A 135 8.95 14.62 -6.61
C ILE A 135 8.48 15.04 -8.00
N ARG A 136 8.53 16.34 -8.29
CA ARG A 136 8.09 16.91 -9.57
C ARG A 136 8.79 16.25 -10.74
N LYS A 137 10.12 16.24 -10.71
CA LYS A 137 10.94 15.63 -11.77
C LYS A 137 10.62 14.15 -11.96
N LYS A 138 10.56 13.35 -10.88
CA LYS A 138 10.25 11.92 -10.99
C LYS A 138 8.84 11.67 -11.52
N PHE A 139 7.87 12.45 -11.09
CA PHE A 139 6.49 12.32 -11.56
C PHE A 139 6.39 12.62 -13.06
N GLU A 140 6.96 13.73 -13.51
CA GLU A 140 7.02 14.12 -14.93
C GLU A 140 7.76 13.08 -15.78
N GLU A 141 8.90 12.58 -15.30
CA GLU A 141 9.67 11.51 -15.97
C GLU A 141 8.82 10.24 -16.14
N LEU A 142 8.17 9.77 -15.07
CA LEU A 142 7.36 8.55 -15.13
C LEU A 142 6.17 8.69 -16.08
N ILE A 143 5.49 9.85 -16.06
CA ILE A 143 4.37 10.12 -16.96
C ILE A 143 4.84 10.12 -18.41
N ASN A 144 5.90 10.87 -18.72
CA ASN A 144 6.38 11.00 -20.10
C ASN A 144 6.90 9.66 -20.64
N GLU A 145 7.67 8.92 -19.84
CA GLU A 145 8.16 7.60 -20.23
C GLU A 145 7.03 6.59 -20.45
N PHE A 146 6.01 6.62 -19.57
CA PHE A 146 4.82 5.78 -19.71
C PHE A 146 4.08 6.07 -21.01
N GLU A 147 3.80 7.35 -21.30
CA GLU A 147 3.09 7.76 -22.51
C GLU A 147 3.85 7.42 -23.80
N VAL A 148 5.16 7.65 -23.82
CA VAL A 148 6.02 7.23 -24.94
C VAL A 148 5.93 5.72 -25.14
N THR A 149 6.07 4.94 -24.07
CA THR A 149 6.07 3.47 -24.17
C THR A 149 4.73 2.91 -24.60
N MET A 150 3.62 3.48 -24.13
CA MET A 150 2.28 3.09 -24.56
C MET A 150 2.04 3.41 -26.05
N ARG A 151 2.55 4.55 -26.55
CA ARG A 151 2.51 4.86 -27.99
C ARG A 151 3.36 3.90 -28.81
N ASP A 152 4.57 3.59 -28.37
CA ASP A 152 5.47 2.66 -29.05
C ASP A 152 4.90 1.22 -29.09
N LEU A 153 4.07 0.86 -28.11
CA LEU A 153 3.32 -0.41 -28.09
C LEU A 153 2.00 -0.36 -28.89
N HIS A 154 1.68 0.78 -29.51
CA HIS A 154 0.42 1.03 -30.22
C HIS A 154 -0.83 0.81 -29.36
N PHE A 155 -0.73 1.08 -28.06
CA PHE A 155 -1.88 0.99 -27.17
C PHE A 155 -2.71 2.27 -27.22
N ALA A 156 -4.04 2.11 -27.25
CA ALA A 156 -4.96 3.24 -27.15
C ALA A 156 -4.90 3.86 -25.75
N MET A 157 -4.83 5.19 -25.68
CA MET A 157 -4.75 5.92 -24.41
C MET A 157 -5.78 7.04 -24.33
N ALA A 158 -6.70 6.97 -23.37
CA ALA A 158 -7.59 8.09 -23.05
C ALA A 158 -6.90 9.19 -22.21
N VAL A 159 -5.76 8.87 -21.57
CA VAL A 159 -5.08 9.71 -20.57
C VAL A 159 -4.00 10.65 -21.14
N THR A 160 -3.93 10.83 -22.46
CA THR A 160 -2.87 11.63 -23.13
C THR A 160 -3.33 13.01 -23.58
N ASN A 161 -4.54 13.44 -23.20
CA ASN A 161 -5.09 14.73 -23.62
C ASN A 161 -4.56 15.89 -22.75
N GLU A 162 -4.61 17.10 -23.31
CA GLU A 162 -4.09 18.33 -22.69
C GLU A 162 -4.79 18.66 -21.35
N ASP A 163 -6.08 18.32 -21.24
CA ASP A 163 -6.86 18.57 -20.02
C ASP A 163 -6.40 17.66 -18.88
N GLN A 164 -6.12 16.39 -19.16
CA GLN A 164 -5.53 15.46 -18.20
C GLN A 164 -4.16 15.94 -17.73
N ARG A 165 -3.32 16.44 -18.65
CA ARG A 165 -2.00 17.00 -18.30
C ARG A 165 -2.12 18.20 -17.35
N LYS A 166 -3.11 19.07 -17.55
CA LYS A 166 -3.39 20.19 -16.64
C LYS A 166 -3.87 19.70 -15.27
N LEU A 167 -4.77 18.73 -15.23
CA LEU A 167 -5.24 18.13 -13.98
C LEU A 167 -4.11 17.47 -13.20
N ASP A 168 -3.23 16.75 -13.89
CA ASP A 168 -2.06 16.11 -13.30
C ASP A 168 -1.11 17.14 -12.68
N GLN A 169 -0.80 18.23 -13.40
CA GLN A 169 0.07 19.29 -12.89
C GLN A 169 -0.55 20.00 -11.69
N GLN A 170 -1.84 20.33 -11.75
CA GLN A 170 -2.55 20.95 -10.62
C GLN A 170 -2.57 20.02 -9.41
N GLY A 171 -2.80 18.72 -9.64
CA GLY A 171 -2.78 17.69 -8.61
C GLY A 171 -1.41 17.58 -7.94
N LEU A 172 -0.35 17.53 -8.75
CA LEU A 172 1.05 17.48 -8.31
C LEU A 172 1.41 18.69 -7.44
N GLU A 173 1.16 19.91 -7.92
CA GLU A 173 1.49 21.13 -7.18
C GLU A 173 0.69 21.23 -5.89
N SER A 174 -0.59 20.84 -5.92
CA SER A 174 -1.43 20.83 -4.72
C SER A 174 -0.92 19.85 -3.67
N ASP A 175 -0.58 18.63 -4.05
CA ASP A 175 -0.06 17.63 -3.12
C ASP A 175 1.31 18.03 -2.56
N ILE A 176 2.19 18.59 -3.39
CA ILE A 176 3.48 19.13 -2.93
C ILE A 176 3.26 20.27 -1.93
N ALA A 177 2.35 21.20 -2.20
CA ALA A 177 2.06 22.32 -1.31
C ALA A 177 1.43 21.84 0.01
N GLU A 178 0.47 20.92 -0.05
CA GLU A 178 -0.13 20.29 1.13
C GLU A 178 0.92 19.56 1.97
N MET A 179 1.82 18.83 1.31
CA MET A 179 2.95 18.17 1.96
C MET A 179 3.88 19.16 2.64
N MET A 180 4.31 20.22 1.95
CA MET A 180 5.24 21.20 2.50
C MET A 180 4.63 21.96 3.67
N ASN A 181 3.35 22.34 3.58
CA ASN A 181 2.61 22.98 4.67
C ASN A 181 2.47 22.03 5.87
N PHE A 182 2.18 20.75 5.61
CA PHE A 182 2.15 19.73 6.66
C PHE A 182 3.51 19.57 7.35
N LEU A 183 4.59 19.52 6.57
CA LEU A 183 5.97 19.48 7.09
C LEU A 183 6.33 20.74 7.87
N GLU A 184 5.97 21.93 7.39
CA GLU A 184 6.25 23.20 8.06
C GLU A 184 5.49 23.33 9.39
N LYS A 185 4.21 22.95 9.44
CA LYS A 185 3.42 22.87 10.68
C LYS A 185 3.99 21.88 11.70
N ILE A 186 4.72 20.88 11.20
CA ILE A 186 5.37 19.81 11.97
C ILE A 186 6.78 20.21 12.43
N GLU A 187 7.55 20.90 11.58
CA GLU A 187 8.93 21.36 11.81
C GLU A 187 8.99 22.67 12.59
N GLY A 188 8.01 23.57 12.43
CA GLY A 188 7.91 24.85 13.14
C GLY A 188 7.77 24.75 14.67
N ASN A 189 7.84 23.55 15.24
CA ASN A 189 7.88 23.28 16.68
C ASN A 189 9.06 22.40 17.14
N ILE A 190 9.92 21.90 16.24
CA ILE A 190 10.98 20.93 16.57
C ILE A 190 12.22 21.20 15.72
N ILE A 191 12.97 22.24 16.06
CA ILE A 191 14.40 22.27 15.73
C ILE A 191 15.11 21.56 16.88
N ASP A 192 15.56 20.32 16.67
CA ASP A 192 16.89 19.91 17.17
C ASP A 192 17.43 18.62 16.49
N GLN A 193 18.75 18.52 16.50
CA GLN A 193 19.68 17.90 15.56
C GLN A 193 19.69 16.36 15.43
N ASN A 194 18.72 15.62 16.00
CA ASN A 194 18.73 14.15 15.95
C ASN A 194 17.48 13.56 15.27
N LYS A 195 17.59 13.34 13.95
CA LYS A 195 16.53 12.89 13.03
C LYS A 195 15.79 11.60 13.43
N ALA A 196 16.32 10.78 14.35
CA ALA A 196 15.72 9.49 14.74
C ALA A 196 14.62 9.61 15.82
N ILE A 197 14.80 10.45 16.83
CA ILE A 197 13.84 10.64 17.95
C ILE A 197 12.56 11.36 17.46
N ASN A 198 12.65 12.04 16.33
CA ASN A 198 11.59 12.84 15.75
C ASN A 198 10.43 11.98 15.20
N THR A 199 10.59 10.71 14.80
CA THR A 199 9.48 9.95 14.18
C THR A 199 8.42 9.47 15.17
N VAL A 200 8.82 8.91 16.30
CA VAL A 200 7.90 8.47 17.35
C VAL A 200 7.15 9.66 17.95
N ILE A 201 7.85 10.76 18.29
CA ILE A 201 7.24 11.97 18.85
C ILE A 201 6.21 12.58 17.89
N GLN A 202 6.48 12.55 16.58
CA GLN A 202 5.57 13.10 15.58
C GLN A 202 4.33 12.22 15.36
N GLU A 203 4.47 10.90 15.34
CA GLU A 203 3.30 10.00 15.31
C GLU A 203 2.42 10.20 16.55
N VAL A 204 3.04 10.37 17.73
CA VAL A 204 2.33 10.70 18.97
C VAL A 204 1.61 12.04 18.87
N LYS A 205 2.24 13.07 18.27
CA LYS A 205 1.62 14.39 18.06
C LYS A 205 0.45 14.32 17.08
N ILE A 206 0.53 13.53 16.01
CA ILE A 206 -0.56 13.31 15.06
C ILE A 206 -1.75 12.65 15.76
N ILE A 207 -1.52 11.56 16.51
CA ILE A 207 -2.58 10.87 17.24
C ILE A 207 -3.21 11.81 18.28
N LYS A 208 -2.41 12.64 18.95
CA LYS A 208 -2.89 13.66 19.90
C LYS A 208 -3.74 14.73 19.23
N ASN A 209 -3.28 15.34 18.13
CA ASN A 209 -4.05 16.39 17.45
C ASN A 209 -5.39 15.85 16.91
N GLN A 210 -5.41 14.61 16.41
CA GLN A 210 -6.64 13.93 15.97
C GLN A 210 -7.60 13.64 17.14
N LEU A 211 -7.08 13.52 18.36
CA LEU A 211 -7.87 13.40 19.59
C LEU A 211 -8.61 14.70 19.93
N ASP A 212 -7.97 15.84 19.65
CA ASP A 212 -8.44 17.17 20.00
C ASP A 212 -9.51 17.69 19.01
N THR A 213 -9.47 17.26 17.73
CA THR A 213 -10.41 17.71 16.68
C THR A 213 -11.73 16.91 16.63
N SER A 214 -11.96 15.96 17.55
CA SER A 214 -13.18 15.14 17.67
C SER A 214 -13.55 14.26 16.45
N THR A 215 -12.80 14.31 15.36
CA THR A 215 -12.91 13.41 14.21
C THR A 215 -11.90 12.27 14.38
N ILE A 216 -12.36 11.12 14.90
CA ILE A 216 -11.52 9.93 15.03
C ILE A 216 -11.62 9.12 13.72
N PRO A 217 -10.56 9.05 12.90
CA PRO A 217 -10.57 8.25 11.68
C PRO A 217 -10.65 6.74 11.99
N ASP A 218 -11.32 5.97 11.13
CA ASP A 218 -11.64 4.55 11.35
C ASP A 218 -10.40 3.64 11.47
N ASN A 219 -9.24 4.11 11.01
CA ASN A 219 -7.95 3.43 11.15
C ASN A 219 -7.45 3.37 12.61
N ILE A 220 -7.77 4.38 13.45
CA ILE A 220 -7.43 4.38 14.88
C ILE A 220 -8.39 3.48 15.66
N LYS A 221 -9.68 3.48 15.30
CA LYS A 221 -10.70 2.59 15.89
C LYS A 221 -10.37 1.09 15.72
N LYS A 222 -9.58 0.74 14.70
CA LYS A 222 -9.15 -0.64 14.39
C LYS A 222 -7.85 -1.05 15.06
N MET A 223 -7.09 -0.14 15.70
CA MET A 223 -5.87 -0.50 16.43
C MET A 223 -6.22 -1.15 17.77
N LYS A 224 -6.49 -2.46 17.75
CA LYS A 224 -6.57 -3.23 18.98
C LYS A 224 -5.20 -3.24 19.65
N SER A 225 -5.16 -2.82 20.91
CA SER A 225 -3.97 -2.94 21.75
C SER A 225 -3.65 -4.41 22.01
N HIS A 226 -2.40 -4.71 22.34
CA HIS A 226 -2.00 -6.07 22.70
C HIS A 226 -2.69 -6.47 24.00
N GLU A 227 -3.58 -7.48 23.93
CA GLU A 227 -4.28 -8.03 25.07
C GLU A 227 -3.48 -9.22 25.61
N ILE A 228 -2.99 -9.08 26.84
CA ILE A 228 -2.24 -10.10 27.56
C ILE A 228 -3.24 -10.96 28.32
N LYS A 229 -3.20 -12.29 28.14
CA LYS A 229 -4.10 -13.17 28.87
C LYS A 229 -3.77 -13.12 30.36
N PRO A 230 -4.78 -13.12 31.26
CA PRO A 230 -4.51 -13.12 32.71
C PRO A 230 -3.61 -14.27 33.17
N SER A 231 -3.68 -15.43 32.49
CA SER A 231 -2.82 -16.59 32.73
C SER A 231 -1.35 -16.39 32.38
N GLU A 232 -1.00 -15.35 31.61
CA GLU A 232 0.39 -15.00 31.27
C GLU A 232 1.04 -14.09 32.32
N LEU A 233 0.27 -13.62 33.31
CA LEU A 233 0.75 -12.76 34.39
C LEU A 233 0.85 -13.56 35.69
N GLN A 234 2.07 -13.83 36.13
CA GLN A 234 2.34 -14.66 37.31
C GLN A 234 2.68 -13.80 38.52
N ASP A 235 2.40 -14.29 39.72
CA ASP A 235 2.85 -13.65 40.95
C ASP A 235 4.36 -13.93 41.18
N PRO A 236 5.11 -12.99 41.75
CA PRO A 236 6.50 -13.21 42.10
C PRO A 236 6.64 -14.41 43.07
N PRO A 237 7.67 -15.27 42.93
CA PRO A 237 7.87 -16.43 43.80
C PRO A 237 8.04 -16.06 45.28
N HIS A 238 8.57 -14.86 45.55
CA HIS A 238 8.82 -14.33 46.88
C HIS A 238 8.18 -12.94 46.98
N GLY A 239 6.88 -12.91 47.27
CA GLY A 239 6.14 -11.66 47.43
C GLY A 239 6.73 -10.78 48.52
N LYS A 240 6.96 -9.51 48.21
CA LYS A 240 7.42 -8.47 49.13
C LYS A 240 6.28 -7.53 49.48
N SER A 241 6.40 -6.82 50.61
CA SER A 241 5.40 -5.83 51.02
C SER A 241 5.28 -4.65 50.05
N ASP A 242 6.34 -4.34 49.30
CA ASP A 242 6.37 -3.24 48.32
C ASP A 242 5.95 -3.66 46.90
N ASP A 243 5.61 -4.93 46.69
CA ASP A 243 5.06 -5.44 45.42
C ASP A 243 3.63 -4.93 45.17
N ALA A 244 2.98 -4.34 46.17
CA ALA A 244 1.71 -3.65 46.02
C ALA A 244 1.82 -2.18 46.46
N ARG A 245 1.54 -1.26 45.54
CA ARG A 245 1.65 0.19 45.74
C ARG A 245 0.33 0.85 45.34
N GLY A 246 -0.60 0.91 46.29
CA GLY A 246 -1.95 1.44 46.06
C GLY A 246 -2.69 0.67 44.95
N ARG A 247 -2.86 1.30 43.78
CA ARG A 247 -3.55 0.72 42.61
C ARG A 247 -2.62 -0.04 41.64
N VAL A 248 -1.39 -0.30 42.05
CA VAL A 248 -0.36 -0.97 41.26
C VAL A 248 0.05 -2.26 41.97
N THR A 249 0.09 -3.36 41.22
CA THR A 249 0.57 -4.66 41.72
C THR A 249 1.68 -5.19 40.81
N LYS A 250 2.76 -5.67 41.41
CA LYS A 250 3.87 -6.32 40.70
C LYS A 250 3.45 -7.72 40.26
N LYS A 251 3.76 -8.06 39.01
CA LYS A 251 3.62 -9.40 38.43
C LYS A 251 4.82 -9.70 37.53
N ILE A 252 4.95 -10.94 37.09
CA ILE A 252 5.93 -11.38 36.11
C ILE A 252 5.20 -11.63 34.79
N TYR A 253 5.68 -10.99 33.71
CA TYR A 253 5.25 -11.25 32.34
C TYR A 253 6.44 -11.75 31.52
N LYS A 254 6.37 -13.02 31.10
CA LYS A 254 7.49 -13.75 30.47
C LYS A 254 8.70 -13.80 31.42
N VAL A 255 9.68 -12.92 31.21
CA VAL A 255 10.92 -12.81 31.99
C VAL A 255 11.11 -11.42 32.60
N HIS A 256 10.11 -10.55 32.51
CA HIS A 256 10.18 -9.17 32.97
C HIS A 256 9.25 -8.95 34.15
N ASP A 257 9.73 -8.23 35.15
CA ASP A 257 8.91 -7.66 36.20
C ASP A 257 8.04 -6.53 35.63
N VAL A 258 6.73 -6.61 35.86
CA VAL A 258 5.75 -5.68 35.33
C VAL A 258 4.86 -5.09 36.42
N ALA A 259 4.51 -3.83 36.25
CA ALA A 259 3.52 -3.12 37.02
C ALA A 259 2.13 -3.29 36.36
N CYS A 260 1.19 -3.90 37.08
CA CYS A 260 -0.21 -3.96 36.70
C CYS A 260 -0.97 -2.83 37.40
N LYS A 261 -1.31 -1.77 36.65
CA LYS A 261 -2.03 -0.60 37.18
C LYS A 261 -3.51 -0.68 36.84
N ILE A 262 -4.38 -0.60 37.85
CA ILE A 262 -5.84 -0.61 37.67
C ILE A 262 -6.31 0.69 36.99
N VAL A 263 -7.07 0.56 35.90
CA VAL A 263 -7.55 1.70 35.09
C VAL A 263 -9.07 1.86 35.14
N ALA A 264 -9.81 0.76 35.34
CA ALA A 264 -11.25 0.77 35.52
C ALA A 264 -11.69 -0.33 36.50
N ILE A 265 -12.71 -0.04 37.29
CA ILE A 265 -13.35 -0.96 38.24
C ILE A 265 -14.81 -1.13 37.80
N SER A 266 -15.11 -1.99 36.83
CA SER A 266 -16.43 -2.62 36.62
C SER A 266 -16.48 -3.44 35.32
N ASP A 267 -17.41 -4.41 35.29
CA ASP A 267 -17.83 -5.20 34.13
C ASP A 267 -18.90 -4.49 33.26
N ASP A 268 -19.19 -3.20 33.53
CA ASP A 268 -20.24 -2.41 32.88
C ASP A 268 -19.60 -1.16 32.25
N ASP A 269 -19.09 -1.32 31.02
CA ASP A 269 -18.36 -0.28 30.29
C ASP A 269 -19.35 0.72 29.65
N ASN A 270 -19.93 1.60 30.48
CA ASN A 270 -20.84 2.68 30.06
C ASN A 270 -20.13 3.85 29.34
N ARG A 271 -18.93 3.62 28.80
CA ARG A 271 -18.17 4.67 28.10
C ARG A 271 -18.82 5.02 26.78
N SER A 272 -18.95 6.31 26.53
CA SER A 272 -19.35 6.81 25.22
C SER A 272 -18.36 6.36 24.14
N GLN A 273 -18.81 6.29 22.89
CA GLN A 273 -17.95 5.93 21.76
C GLN A 273 -16.73 6.85 21.64
N ALA A 274 -16.89 8.13 22.01
CA ALA A 274 -15.80 9.10 22.05
C ALA A 274 -14.75 8.78 23.14
N GLU A 275 -15.17 8.34 24.32
CA GLU A 275 -14.28 7.94 25.41
C GLU A 275 -13.52 6.65 25.08
N LEU A 276 -14.19 5.67 24.47
CA LEU A 276 -13.55 4.43 24.05
C LEU A 276 -12.49 4.69 22.98
N ALA A 277 -12.80 5.56 22.02
CA ALA A 277 -11.84 5.98 21.00
C ALA A 277 -10.66 6.76 21.60
N ARG A 278 -10.92 7.64 22.58
CA ARG A 278 -9.85 8.35 23.29
C ARG A 278 -8.93 7.39 24.02
N TYR A 279 -9.51 6.41 24.69
CA TYR A 279 -8.76 5.37 25.39
C TYR A 279 -7.90 4.55 24.43
N GLN A 280 -8.44 4.13 23.28
CA GLN A 280 -7.68 3.42 22.25
C GLN A 280 -6.53 4.25 21.67
N ALA A 281 -6.75 5.53 21.41
CA ALA A 281 -5.71 6.45 20.93
C ALA A 281 -4.56 6.59 21.94
N GLN A 282 -4.86 6.69 23.24
CA GLN A 282 -3.86 6.73 24.30
C GLN A 282 -3.01 5.44 24.34
N LEU A 283 -3.65 4.28 24.21
CA LEU A 283 -2.92 3.00 24.17
C LEU A 283 -2.03 2.88 22.91
N ALA A 284 -2.49 3.40 21.77
CA ALA A 284 -1.69 3.46 20.55
C ALA A 284 -0.43 4.32 20.72
N ILE A 285 -0.55 5.48 21.40
CA ILE A 285 0.59 6.33 21.76
C ILE A 285 1.58 5.57 22.65
N LEU A 286 1.10 4.92 23.71
CA LEU A 286 1.96 4.16 24.63
C LEU A 286 2.72 3.04 23.92
N ARG A 287 2.06 2.32 23.02
CA ARG A 287 2.71 1.29 22.19
C ARG A 287 3.83 1.86 21.32
N LYS A 288 3.65 3.06 20.75
CA LYS A 288 4.66 3.72 19.92
C LYS A 288 5.86 4.20 20.72
N LEU A 289 5.66 4.55 21.99
CA LEU A 289 6.72 5.02 22.88
C LEU A 289 7.56 3.89 23.51
N ARG A 290 7.21 2.62 23.26
CA ARG A 290 7.83 1.44 23.89
C ARG A 290 9.35 1.37 23.77
N ASP A 291 9.90 1.84 22.65
CA ASP A 291 11.35 1.73 22.37
C ASP A 291 12.15 2.92 22.92
N SER A 292 11.50 3.86 23.62
CA SER A 292 12.19 4.98 24.27
C SER A 292 12.92 4.51 25.54
N PRO A 293 14.21 4.80 25.72
CA PRO A 293 14.96 4.40 26.91
C PRO A 293 14.54 5.16 28.17
N ASN A 294 13.86 6.30 28.03
CA ASN A 294 13.51 7.21 29.13
C ASN A 294 12.02 7.18 29.48
N ILE A 295 11.22 6.31 28.87
CA ILE A 295 9.78 6.19 29.11
C ILE A 295 9.49 4.74 29.51
N LEU A 296 8.71 4.55 30.58
CA LEU A 296 8.32 3.22 31.04
C LEU A 296 7.67 2.42 29.90
N LYS A 297 8.18 1.20 29.69
CA LYS A 297 7.70 0.36 28.59
C LYS A 297 6.26 -0.07 28.82
N PHE A 298 5.44 0.10 27.79
CA PHE A 298 4.08 -0.45 27.75
C PHE A 298 4.07 -1.82 27.09
N TYR A 299 3.55 -2.82 27.81
CA TYR A 299 3.47 -4.20 27.32
C TYR A 299 2.09 -4.54 26.75
N GLY A 300 1.02 -3.98 27.32
CA GLY A 300 -0.35 -4.27 26.88
C GLY A 300 -1.39 -3.98 27.94
N ILE A 301 -2.61 -4.47 27.70
CA ILE A 301 -3.71 -4.45 28.65
C ILE A 301 -4.07 -5.88 29.08
N SER A 302 -4.60 -6.05 30.28
CA SER A 302 -5.09 -7.34 30.77
C SER A 302 -6.28 -7.15 31.71
N LYS A 303 -6.79 -8.25 32.27
CA LYS A 303 -7.81 -8.27 33.31
C LYS A 303 -7.30 -9.01 34.53
N ILE A 304 -7.33 -8.38 35.71
CA ILE A 304 -6.99 -9.00 36.98
C ILE A 304 -8.17 -8.77 37.93
N SER A 305 -8.70 -9.86 38.52
CA SER A 305 -9.81 -9.79 39.48
C SER A 305 -10.99 -8.93 39.00
N ARG A 306 -11.41 -9.16 37.74
CA ARG A 306 -12.46 -8.42 37.02
C ARG A 306 -12.20 -6.93 36.76
N SER A 307 -11.03 -6.43 37.12
CA SER A 307 -10.61 -5.05 36.81
C SER A 307 -9.71 -5.03 35.58
N GLN A 308 -9.89 -4.04 34.72
CA GLN A 308 -8.98 -3.82 33.60
C GLN A 308 -7.69 -3.17 34.12
N VAL A 309 -6.55 -3.72 33.70
CA VAL A 309 -5.23 -3.22 34.05
C VAL A 309 -4.42 -2.86 32.80
N ILE A 310 -3.60 -1.83 32.92
CA ILE A 310 -2.50 -1.55 31.99
C ILE A 310 -1.23 -2.20 32.57
N VAL A 311 -0.50 -2.91 31.71
CA VAL A 311 0.74 -3.62 32.03
C VAL A 311 1.94 -2.79 31.56
N LEU A 312 2.73 -2.31 32.52
CA LEU A 312 3.89 -1.45 32.34
C LEU A 312 5.15 -2.10 32.88
N GLU A 313 6.31 -1.57 32.55
CA GLU A 313 7.58 -1.88 33.21
C GLU A 313 7.50 -1.57 34.71
N TRP A 314 8.04 -2.48 35.54
CA TRP A 314 8.14 -2.25 36.98
C TRP A 314 9.23 -1.23 37.28
N ALA A 315 8.90 -0.21 38.07
CA ALA A 315 9.85 0.78 38.57
C ALA A 315 10.22 0.43 40.01
N GLU A 316 11.42 -0.10 40.23
CA GLU A 316 11.84 -0.60 41.55
C GLU A 316 11.75 0.48 42.64
N LEU A 317 12.11 1.71 42.31
CA LEU A 317 12.11 2.84 43.25
C LEU A 317 10.77 3.57 43.36
N GLY A 318 9.73 3.13 42.64
CA GLY A 318 8.42 3.77 42.67
C GLY A 318 8.37 5.04 41.84
N SER A 319 7.44 5.92 42.17
CA SER A 319 7.26 7.19 41.47
C SER A 319 8.22 8.26 41.98
N LEU A 320 8.54 9.24 41.14
CA LEU A 320 9.40 10.36 41.52
C LEU A 320 8.86 11.18 42.71
N ARG A 321 7.56 11.11 43.00
CA ARG A 321 6.96 11.78 44.16
C ARG A 321 7.19 11.04 45.48
N GLU A 322 7.43 9.73 45.41
CA GLU A 322 7.67 8.86 46.56
C GLU A 322 9.16 8.80 46.95
N LEU A 323 10.03 9.37 46.11
CA LEU A 323 11.47 9.52 46.31
C LEU A 323 11.81 10.93 46.83
#